data_AF-A0A2D6BP53-F1
#
_entry.id   AF-A0A2D6BP53-F1
#
_cell.length_a   1.000
_cell.length_b   1.000
_cell.length_c   1.000
_cell.angle_alpha   90.00
_cell.angle_beta   90.00
_cell.angle_gamma   90.00
#
_symmetry.space_group_name_H-M   'P 1'
#
loop_
_entity.id
_entity.type
_entity.pdbx_description
1 polymer ?
#
loop_
_entity_poly.entity_id
_entity_poly.type
_entity_poly.pdbx_seq_one_letter_code
_entity_poly.pdbx_strand_id
1 'polypeptide(L)'
;MSRRFALAAIAALLVPCFLLSASAQDEPPARWDQARGTQYGKELAVACSELKASLSALPAQVEPGAQRAFYQARDDVRLLDHAAKSLATALEAGEGKEEALPRFKRIQMLRRDAEENGRKALIPDDVFAKITPVGVALIKLAPYFR
;
A
#
# COMPACT_ATOMS: atom_id res chain seq x y z
N MET A 1 53.84 -31.74 35.01
CA MET A 1 53.33 -30.63 34.17
C MET A 1 52.25 -31.17 33.25
N SER A 2 51.03 -30.73 33.47
CA SER A 2 49.79 -31.26 32.93
C SER A 2 49.61 -30.93 31.44
N ARG A 3 49.29 -31.92 30.60
CA ARG A 3 48.74 -31.69 29.25
C ARG A 3 47.57 -32.64 29.00
N ARG A 4 46.37 -32.09 29.21
CA ARG A 4 45.08 -32.62 28.74
C ARG A 4 44.93 -32.19 27.28
N PHE A 5 44.71 -33.11 26.35
CA PHE A 5 44.15 -32.78 25.05
C PHE A 5 43.03 -33.77 24.74
N ALA A 6 41.84 -33.19 24.59
CA ALA A 6 40.56 -33.84 24.45
C ALA A 6 40.34 -34.32 23.01
N LEU A 7 39.81 -35.53 22.89
CA LEU A 7 39.15 -36.04 21.70
C LEU A 7 37.86 -35.24 21.47
N ALA A 8 37.82 -34.45 20.41
CA ALA A 8 36.61 -33.78 19.95
C ALA A 8 35.82 -34.75 19.06
N ALA A 9 34.74 -35.30 19.61
CA ALA A 9 33.76 -36.08 18.85
C ALA A 9 32.81 -35.14 18.11
N ILE A 10 32.77 -35.28 16.80
CA ILE A 10 31.86 -34.61 15.86
C ILE A 10 30.49 -35.27 16.01
N ALA A 11 29.50 -34.53 16.50
CA ALA A 11 28.09 -34.94 16.49
C ALA A 11 27.32 -34.00 15.56
N ALA A 12 27.01 -34.51 14.37
CA ALA A 12 26.17 -33.86 13.37
C ALA A 12 24.72 -33.80 13.86
N LEU A 13 24.22 -32.60 14.13
CA LEU A 13 22.80 -32.32 14.37
C LEU A 13 22.18 -31.80 13.07
N LEU A 14 21.62 -32.73 12.30
CA LEU A 14 20.67 -32.48 11.21
C LEU A 14 19.38 -31.92 11.81
N VAL A 15 19.18 -30.62 11.69
CA VAL A 15 17.89 -29.96 11.95
C VAL A 15 17.09 -29.96 10.65
N PRO A 16 15.96 -30.68 10.55
CA PRO A 16 15.10 -30.58 9.38
C PRO A 16 14.32 -29.27 9.46
N CYS A 17 14.55 -28.38 8.47
CA CYS A 17 13.72 -27.23 8.16
C CYS A 17 12.27 -27.69 7.90
N PHE A 18 11.45 -27.71 8.95
CA PHE A 18 10.00 -27.75 8.79
C PHE A 18 9.56 -26.40 8.21
N LEU A 19 9.12 -26.48 6.96
CA LEU A 19 8.44 -25.46 6.18
C LEU A 19 7.36 -24.77 7.05
N LEU A 20 7.64 -23.55 7.50
CA LEU A 20 6.60 -22.62 7.93
C LEU A 20 5.80 -22.21 6.70
N SER A 21 4.83 -23.04 6.33
CA SER A 21 3.64 -22.57 5.62
C SER A 21 2.91 -21.64 6.58
N ALA A 22 3.25 -20.35 6.51
CA ALA A 22 2.42 -19.29 7.08
C ALA A 22 1.09 -19.33 6.33
N SER A 23 0.16 -20.14 6.80
CA SER A 23 -1.24 -19.99 6.47
C SER A 23 -1.62 -18.57 6.83
N ALA A 24 -1.96 -17.76 5.83
CA ALA A 24 -2.65 -16.50 6.03
C ALA A 24 -3.95 -16.84 6.77
N GLN A 25 -3.92 -16.79 8.10
CA GLN A 25 -5.13 -16.85 8.88
C GLN A 25 -5.90 -15.59 8.50
N ASP A 26 -7.07 -15.75 7.92
CA ASP A 26 -8.02 -14.66 7.74
C ASP A 26 -8.30 -14.09 9.13
N GLU A 27 -7.64 -12.98 9.43
CA GLU A 27 -7.84 -12.24 10.66
C GLU A 27 -9.33 -11.88 10.73
N PRO A 28 -10.03 -12.16 11.85
CA PRO A 28 -11.44 -11.84 11.97
C PRO A 28 -11.64 -10.35 11.68
N PRO A 29 -12.67 -9.96 10.91
CA PRO A 29 -12.87 -8.58 10.50
C PRO A 29 -12.88 -7.69 11.74
N ALA A 30 -12.10 -6.61 11.70
CA ALA A 30 -12.03 -5.71 12.83
C ALA A 30 -13.43 -5.13 13.07
N ARG A 31 -13.87 -5.10 14.33
CA ARG A 31 -15.12 -4.41 14.68
C ARG A 31 -15.03 -2.96 14.21
N TRP A 32 -16.10 -2.46 13.59
CA TRP A 32 -16.17 -1.08 13.12
C TRP A 32 -15.80 -0.09 14.23
N ASP A 33 -14.83 0.77 13.94
CA ASP A 33 -14.33 1.83 14.82
C ASP A 33 -14.25 3.12 13.99
N GLN A 34 -15.23 4.00 14.18
CA GLN A 34 -15.34 5.25 13.41
C GLN A 34 -14.08 6.11 13.56
N ALA A 35 -13.55 6.21 14.78
CA ALA A 35 -12.42 7.10 15.07
C ALA A 35 -11.16 6.64 14.32
N ARG A 36 -10.88 5.33 14.35
CA ARG A 36 -9.75 4.76 13.60
C ARG A 36 -9.98 4.82 12.09
N GLY A 37 -11.19 4.51 11.62
CA GLY A 37 -11.54 4.65 10.20
C GLY A 37 -11.27 6.06 9.69
N THR A 38 -11.75 7.08 10.42
CA THR A 38 -11.52 8.50 10.09
C THR A 38 -10.05 8.87 10.14
N GLN A 39 -9.31 8.43 11.16
CA GLN A 39 -7.86 8.68 11.24
C GLN A 39 -7.14 8.12 10.01
N TYR A 40 -7.34 6.84 9.69
CA TYR A 40 -6.65 6.23 8.55
C TYR A 40 -7.13 6.77 7.20
N GLY A 41 -8.40 7.19 7.10
CA GLY A 41 -8.93 7.91 5.94
C GLY A 41 -8.18 9.22 5.69
N LYS A 42 -7.88 9.99 6.74
CA LYS A 42 -7.05 11.21 6.66
C LYS A 42 -5.61 10.90 6.25
N GLU A 43 -4.98 9.89 6.87
CA GLU A 43 -3.62 9.45 6.50
C GLU A 43 -3.54 9.07 5.01
N LEU A 44 -4.56 8.36 4.52
CA LEU A 44 -4.68 8.00 3.11
C LEU A 44 -4.82 9.23 2.20
N ALA A 45 -5.67 10.19 2.56
CA ALA A 45 -5.87 11.41 1.77
C ALA A 45 -4.59 12.25 1.67
N VAL A 46 -3.83 12.37 2.76
CA VAL A 46 -2.52 13.05 2.76
C VAL A 46 -1.54 12.33 1.83
N ALA A 47 -1.38 11.01 1.97
CA ALA A 47 -0.48 10.22 1.13
C ALA A 47 -0.82 10.34 -0.37
N CYS A 48 -2.11 10.31 -0.73
CA CYS A 48 -2.54 10.50 -2.12
C CYS A 48 -2.25 11.92 -2.64
N SER A 49 -2.39 12.95 -1.80
CA SER A 49 -2.05 14.32 -2.15
C SER A 49 -0.55 14.50 -2.41
N GLU A 50 0.30 13.88 -1.59
CA GLU A 50 1.76 13.91 -1.77
C GLU A 50 2.19 13.17 -3.05
N LEU A 51 1.60 12.00 -3.33
CA LEU A 51 1.82 11.28 -4.58
C LEU A 51 1.41 12.13 -5.79
N LYS A 52 0.23 12.76 -5.75
CA LYS A 52 -0.25 13.65 -6.82
C LYS A 52 0.68 14.84 -7.04
N ALA A 53 1.13 15.47 -5.96
CA ALA A 53 2.05 16.61 -6.03
C ALA A 53 3.37 16.20 -6.68
N SER A 54 3.94 15.08 -6.24
CA SER A 54 5.21 14.54 -6.77
C SER A 54 5.10 14.20 -8.26
N LEU A 55 4.01 13.54 -8.67
CA LEU A 55 3.78 13.17 -10.07
C LEU A 55 3.49 14.40 -10.96
N SER A 56 2.83 15.43 -10.41
CA SER A 56 2.52 16.66 -11.16
C SER A 56 3.74 17.55 -11.37
N ALA A 57 4.77 17.41 -10.53
CA ALA A 57 6.02 18.14 -10.65
C ALA A 57 6.94 17.57 -11.75
N LEU A 58 6.68 16.35 -12.21
CA LEU A 58 7.44 15.76 -13.31
C LEU A 58 7.17 16.50 -14.63
N PRO A 59 8.20 16.73 -15.45
CA PRO A 59 8.02 17.26 -16.80
C PRO A 59 7.19 16.29 -17.65
N ALA A 60 6.60 16.80 -18.73
CA ALA A 60 5.89 15.95 -19.67
C ALA A 60 6.85 14.90 -20.27
N GLN A 61 6.35 13.67 -20.42
CA GLN A 61 7.15 12.58 -20.99
C GLN A 61 7.36 12.80 -22.49
N VAL A 62 8.62 12.74 -22.91
CA VAL A 62 9.06 13.01 -24.30
C VAL A 62 9.02 11.74 -25.15
N GLU A 63 9.18 10.58 -24.53
CA GLU A 63 9.14 9.30 -25.23
C GLU A 63 7.69 8.96 -25.67
N PRO A 64 7.41 8.84 -26.98
CA PRO A 64 6.05 8.61 -27.48
C PRO A 64 5.38 7.35 -26.92
N GLY A 65 6.16 6.29 -26.66
CA GLY A 65 5.66 5.02 -26.11
C GLY A 65 5.17 5.13 -24.67
N ALA A 66 5.83 5.95 -23.85
CA ALA A 66 5.49 6.14 -22.44
C ALA A 66 4.52 7.32 -22.20
N GLN A 67 4.40 8.24 -23.16
CA GLN A 67 3.62 9.46 -23.01
C GLN A 67 2.14 9.23 -22.68
N ARG A 68 1.47 8.30 -23.39
CA ARG A 68 0.08 7.97 -23.11
C ARG A 68 -0.10 7.42 -21.69
N ALA A 69 0.76 6.48 -21.30
CA ALA A 69 0.73 5.88 -19.98
C ALA A 69 1.01 6.91 -18.88
N PHE A 70 1.89 7.89 -19.14
CA PHE A 70 2.19 8.97 -18.20
C PHE A 70 0.96 9.84 -17.91
N TYR A 71 0.23 10.26 -18.94
CA TYR A 71 -1.00 11.03 -18.74
C TYR A 71 -2.11 10.21 -18.07
N GLN A 72 -2.24 8.92 -18.42
CA GLN A 72 -3.17 8.02 -17.74
C GLN A 72 -2.83 7.88 -16.26
N ALA A 73 -1.56 7.64 -15.92
CA ALA A 73 -1.11 7.58 -14.53
C ALA A 73 -1.40 8.88 -13.77
N ARG A 74 -1.19 10.05 -14.40
CA ARG A 74 -1.53 11.35 -13.80
C ARG A 74 -3.02 11.48 -13.51
N ASP A 75 -3.88 11.08 -14.45
CA ASP A 75 -5.32 11.13 -14.25
C ASP A 75 -5.79 10.13 -13.20
N ASP A 76 -5.25 8.91 -13.18
CA ASP A 76 -5.56 7.90 -12.17
C ASP A 76 -5.18 8.38 -10.78
N VAL A 77 -3.98 8.95 -10.61
CA VAL A 77 -3.54 9.53 -9.33
C VAL A 77 -4.39 10.75 -8.93
N ARG A 78 -4.84 11.57 -9.89
CA ARG A 78 -5.76 12.67 -9.61
C ARG A 78 -7.12 12.16 -9.11
N LEU A 79 -7.68 11.15 -9.77
CA LEU A 79 -8.93 10.51 -9.37
C LEU A 79 -8.77 9.81 -8.02
N LEU A 80 -7.62 9.18 -7.76
CA LEU A 80 -7.26 8.55 -6.50
C LEU A 80 -7.23 9.57 -5.35
N ASP A 81 -6.60 10.72 -5.53
CA ASP A 81 -6.59 11.83 -4.55
C ASP A 81 -8.01 12.32 -4.24
N HIS A 82 -8.84 12.53 -5.27
CA HIS A 82 -10.22 12.95 -5.07
C HIS A 82 -11.05 11.88 -4.32
N ALA A 83 -10.91 10.60 -4.69
CA ALA A 83 -11.62 9.52 -4.03
C ALA A 83 -11.19 9.36 -2.56
N ALA A 84 -9.89 9.47 -2.27
CA ALA A 84 -9.36 9.42 -0.91
C ALA A 84 -9.86 10.57 -0.04
N LYS A 85 -9.87 11.81 -0.55
CA LYS A 85 -10.45 12.97 0.13
C LYS A 85 -11.94 12.79 0.38
N SER A 86 -12.69 12.32 -0.62
CA SER A 86 -14.11 12.06 -0.46
C SER A 86 -14.40 11.00 0.60
N LEU A 87 -13.58 9.94 0.67
CA LEU A 87 -13.67 8.93 1.74
C LEU A 87 -13.37 9.55 3.11
N ALA A 88 -12.29 10.33 3.24
CA ALA A 88 -11.93 10.98 4.50
C ALA A 88 -13.07 11.89 5.01
N THR A 89 -13.63 12.72 4.13
CA THR A 89 -14.77 13.59 4.47
C THR A 89 -16.02 12.80 4.86
N ALA A 90 -16.33 11.70 4.16
CA ALA A 90 -17.45 10.82 4.50
C ALA A 90 -17.29 10.22 5.91
N LEU A 91 -16.09 9.72 6.22
CA LEU A 91 -15.78 9.15 7.53
C LEU A 91 -15.80 10.21 8.65
N GLU A 92 -15.30 11.42 8.36
CA GLU A 92 -15.41 12.57 9.27
C GLU A 92 -16.87 12.97 9.54
N ALA A 93 -17.74 12.87 8.52
CA ALA A 93 -19.17 13.13 8.65
C ALA A 93 -19.93 12.03 9.40
N GLY A 94 -19.26 10.94 9.79
CA GLY A 94 -19.88 9.83 10.50
C GLY A 94 -20.56 8.81 9.60
N GLU A 95 -20.31 8.82 8.28
CA GLU A 95 -20.76 7.73 7.41
C GLU A 95 -20.17 6.40 7.93
N GLY A 96 -21.02 5.39 8.03
CA GLY A 96 -20.66 4.06 8.52
C GLY A 96 -19.92 3.23 7.47
N LYS A 97 -19.61 1.99 7.86
CA LYS A 97 -18.88 1.03 7.02
C LYS A 97 -19.54 0.85 5.64
N GLU A 98 -20.84 0.56 5.61
CA GLU A 98 -21.55 0.19 4.39
C GLU A 98 -21.69 1.38 3.44
N GLU A 99 -21.90 2.58 3.98
CA GLU A 99 -22.00 3.82 3.22
C GLU A 99 -20.66 4.22 2.59
N ALA A 100 -19.56 4.01 3.31
CA ALA A 100 -18.21 4.36 2.86
C ALA A 100 -17.55 3.27 2.00
N LEU A 101 -18.04 2.02 2.04
CA LEU A 101 -17.45 0.87 1.34
C LEU A 101 -17.27 1.06 -0.17
N PRO A 102 -18.22 1.64 -0.93
CA PRO A 102 -18.04 1.87 -2.37
C PRO A 102 -16.86 2.80 -2.67
N ARG A 103 -16.63 3.82 -1.83
CA ARG A 103 -15.49 4.74 -1.96
C ARG A 103 -14.18 4.03 -1.69
N PHE A 104 -14.11 3.22 -0.64
CA PHE A 104 -12.94 2.40 -0.34
C PHE A 104 -12.58 1.44 -1.49
N LYS A 105 -13.56 0.70 -2.03
CA LYS A 105 -13.36 -0.19 -3.19
C LYS A 105 -12.86 0.56 -4.42
N ARG A 106 -13.43 1.74 -4.70
CA ARG A 106 -12.99 2.60 -5.82
C ARG A 106 -11.52 2.99 -5.69
N ILE A 107 -11.08 3.34 -4.48
CA ILE A 107 -9.67 3.70 -4.21
C ILE A 107 -8.74 2.52 -4.49
N GLN A 108 -9.11 1.29 -4.11
CA GLN A 108 -8.30 0.11 -4.37
C GLN A 108 -8.10 -0.14 -5.88
N MET A 109 -9.15 0.06 -6.69
CA MET A 109 -9.05 -0.07 -8.15
C MET A 109 -8.16 1.03 -8.73
N LEU A 110 -8.41 2.30 -8.39
CA LEU A 110 -7.64 3.45 -8.88
C LEU A 110 -6.16 3.34 -8.52
N ARG A 111 -5.83 2.84 -7.33
CA ARG A 111 -4.44 2.57 -6.94
C ARG A 111 -3.80 1.55 -7.89
N ARG A 112 -4.47 0.44 -8.17
CA ARG A 112 -3.96 -0.61 -9.08
C ARG A 112 -3.74 -0.05 -10.48
N ASP A 113 -4.67 0.76 -10.97
CA ASP A 113 -4.58 1.39 -12.29
C ASP A 113 -3.40 2.38 -12.35
N ALA A 114 -3.26 3.21 -11.31
CA ALA A 114 -2.12 4.12 -11.17
C ALA A 114 -0.77 3.37 -11.10
N GLU A 115 -0.69 2.24 -10.39
CA GLU A 115 0.50 1.39 -10.33
C GLU A 115 0.86 0.77 -11.69
N GLU A 116 -0.15 0.30 -12.41
CA GLU A 116 0.02 -0.32 -13.74
C GLU A 116 0.45 0.72 -14.79
N ASN A 117 -0.24 1.85 -14.85
CA ASN A 117 0.08 2.93 -15.78
C ASN A 117 1.39 3.63 -15.40
N GLY A 118 1.69 3.76 -14.10
CA GLY A 118 2.94 4.32 -13.63
C GLY A 118 4.17 3.50 -14.03
N ARG A 119 4.09 2.17 -13.97
CA ARG A 119 5.14 1.27 -14.48
C ARG A 119 5.36 1.40 -15.98
N LYS A 120 4.29 1.53 -16.77
CA LYS A 120 4.36 1.73 -18.23
C LYS A 120 4.90 3.10 -18.63
N ALA A 121 4.70 4.11 -17.77
CA ALA A 121 5.08 5.49 -18.02
C ALA A 121 6.56 5.80 -17.75
N LEU A 122 7.32 4.82 -17.23
CA LEU A 122 8.72 4.99 -16.81
C LEU A 122 8.87 6.13 -15.79
N ILE A 123 7.93 6.22 -14.84
CA ILE A 123 8.01 7.19 -13.75
C ILE A 123 9.26 6.87 -12.90
N PRO A 124 10.09 7.87 -12.55
CA PRO A 124 11.23 7.69 -11.67
C PRO A 124 10.86 6.97 -10.35
N ASP A 125 11.71 6.04 -9.91
CA ASP A 125 11.45 5.19 -8.74
C ASP A 125 11.24 5.99 -7.45
N ASP A 126 11.87 7.16 -7.30
CA ASP A 126 11.72 8.04 -6.14
C ASP A 126 10.32 8.66 -6.05
N VAL A 127 9.72 9.00 -7.20
CA VAL A 127 8.32 9.42 -7.29
C VAL A 127 7.40 8.23 -7.12
N PHE A 128 7.71 7.09 -7.75
CA PHE A 128 6.88 5.90 -7.65
C PHE A 128 6.85 5.32 -6.23
N ALA A 129 7.94 5.44 -5.46
CA ALA A 129 8.01 5.06 -4.05
C ALA A 129 6.98 5.80 -3.16
N LYS A 130 6.45 6.94 -3.60
CA LYS A 130 5.35 7.64 -2.91
C LYS A 130 4.02 6.89 -2.97
N ILE A 131 3.91 5.84 -3.80
CA ILE A 131 2.75 4.94 -3.79
C ILE A 131 2.75 4.00 -2.57
N THR A 132 3.91 3.74 -1.97
CA THR A 132 4.05 2.86 -0.80
C THR A 132 3.26 3.39 0.41
N PRO A 133 3.39 4.68 0.81
CA PRO A 133 2.53 5.27 1.86
C PRO A 133 1.03 5.09 1.61
N VAL A 134 0.57 5.23 0.36
CA VAL A 134 -0.85 5.01 -0.02
C VAL A 134 -1.24 3.54 0.23
N GLY A 135 -0.38 2.59 -0.17
CA GLY A 135 -0.57 1.17 0.09
C GLY A 135 -0.62 0.84 1.58
N VAL A 136 0.28 1.41 2.39
CA VAL A 136 0.31 1.23 3.85
C VAL A 136 -0.97 1.76 4.50
N ALA A 137 -1.44 2.94 4.10
CA ALA A 137 -2.69 3.50 4.61
C ALA A 137 -3.90 2.62 4.25
N LEU A 138 -3.95 2.05 3.03
CA LEU A 138 -4.99 1.11 2.63
C LEU A 138 -4.94 -0.20 3.42
N ILE A 139 -3.75 -0.71 3.74
CA ILE A 139 -3.60 -1.91 4.58
C ILE A 139 -4.17 -1.65 5.98
N LYS A 140 -3.93 -0.47 6.56
CA LYS A 140 -4.52 -0.08 7.85
C LYS A 140 -6.04 0.06 7.81
N LEU A 141 -6.60 0.57 6.70
CA LEU A 141 -8.05 0.70 6.51
C LEU A 141 -8.75 -0.64 6.25
N ALA A 142 -8.08 -1.57 5.57
CA ALA A 142 -8.71 -2.79 5.08
C ALA A 142 -9.47 -3.61 6.13
N PRO A 143 -8.97 -3.81 7.38
CA PRO A 143 -9.69 -4.56 8.41
C PRO A 143 -11.06 -3.98 8.77
N TYR A 144 -11.28 -2.67 8.58
CA TYR A 144 -12.55 -2.00 8.92
C TYR A 144 -13.59 -2.08 7.79
N PHE A 145 -13.17 -2.51 6.59
CA PHE A 145 -14.02 -2.63 5.40
C PHE A 145 -14.20 -4.08 4.91
N ARG A 146 -13.65 -5.06 5.63
CA ARG A 146 -13.86 -6.50 5.39
C ARG A 146 -15.07 -7.01 6.15
#